data_AF-A0A351MJE1-F1
#
_entry.id   AF-A0A351MJE1-F1
#
_cell.length_a   1.000
_cell.length_b   1.000
_cell.length_c   1.000
_cell.angle_alpha   90.00
_cell.angle_beta   90.00
_cell.angle_gamma   90.00
#
_symmetry.space_group_name_H-M   'P 1'
#
loop_
_entity.id
_entity.type
_entity.pdbx_description
1 polymer ?
#
loop_
_entity_poly.entity_id
_entity_poly.type
_entity_poly.pdbx_seq_one_letter_code
_entity_poly.pdbx_strand_id
1 'polypeptide(L)'
;MSELTADAIARLKPGRAMDAAVAEHVMGWQPDPLDPAPAPRYSADDALAAQVLDHLAKFVPATSVLDERPLRDGHRVDVTDRESQTILIEAVGPSRAAAVARFALLFVLHHPEAGG
;
A
#
# COMPACT_ATOMS: atom_id res chain seq x y z
N MET A 1 -11.03 -16.24 -5.84
CA MET A 1 -10.42 -14.99 -5.34
C MET A 1 -9.40 -14.56 -6.37
N SER A 2 -9.43 -13.30 -6.82
CA SER A 2 -8.50 -12.84 -7.86
C SER A 2 -7.10 -12.81 -7.28
N GLU A 3 -6.14 -13.41 -7.98
CA GLU A 3 -4.73 -13.33 -7.60
C GLU A 3 -4.26 -11.88 -7.72
N LEU A 4 -3.68 -11.35 -6.65
CA LEU A 4 -3.08 -10.02 -6.66
C LEU A 4 -1.78 -10.12 -7.47
N THR A 5 -1.67 -9.40 -8.59
CA THR A 5 -0.45 -9.38 -9.42
C THR A 5 0.04 -7.95 -9.62
N ALA A 6 1.35 -7.78 -9.86
CA ALA A 6 1.94 -6.46 -10.10
C ALA A 6 1.25 -5.71 -11.25
N ASP A 7 0.92 -6.42 -12.34
CA ASP A 7 0.19 -5.86 -13.48
C ASP A 7 -1.22 -5.40 -13.13
N ALA A 8 -1.94 -6.16 -12.30
CA ALA A 8 -3.26 -5.77 -11.81
C ALA A 8 -3.16 -4.50 -10.95
N ILE A 9 -2.19 -4.45 -10.03
CA ILE A 9 -1.94 -3.30 -9.15
C ILE A 9 -1.60 -2.05 -9.96
N ALA A 10 -0.74 -2.17 -10.98
CA ALA A 10 -0.34 -1.03 -11.82
C ALA A 10 -1.53 -0.35 -12.52
N ARG A 11 -2.57 -1.13 -12.86
CA ARG A 11 -3.80 -0.65 -13.50
C ARG A 11 -4.82 -0.07 -12.53
N LEU A 12 -4.68 -0.31 -11.22
CA LEU A 12 -5.57 0.26 -10.22
C LEU A 12 -5.39 1.78 -10.16
N LYS A 13 -6.51 2.49 -10.33
CA LYS A 13 -6.60 3.93 -10.07
C LYS A 13 -7.02 4.17 -8.62
N PRO A 14 -6.60 5.29 -8.01
CA PRO A 14 -7.11 5.68 -6.70
C PRO A 14 -8.64 5.73 -6.68
N GLY A 15 -9.24 5.31 -5.56
CA GLY A 15 -10.67 5.19 -5.37
C GLY A 15 -11.09 3.76 -4.99
N ARG A 16 -12.40 3.49 -5.08
CA ARG A 16 -13.05 2.33 -4.45
C ARG A 16 -12.38 0.98 -4.69
N ALA A 17 -11.91 0.71 -5.92
CA ALA A 17 -11.28 -0.58 -6.23
C ALA A 17 -9.92 -0.74 -5.52
N MET A 18 -9.10 0.31 -5.49
CA MET A 18 -7.84 0.31 -4.76
C MET A 18 -8.08 0.28 -3.25
N ASP A 19 -9.05 1.05 -2.76
CA ASP A 19 -9.44 1.08 -1.35
C ASP A 19 -9.89 -0.30 -0.86
N ALA A 20 -10.72 -1.00 -1.65
CA ALA A 20 -11.16 -2.35 -1.35
C ALA A 20 -9.99 -3.35 -1.34
N ALA A 21 -9.09 -3.26 -2.33
CA ALA A 21 -7.92 -4.12 -2.38
C ALA A 21 -6.99 -3.91 -1.16
N VAL A 22 -6.78 -2.66 -0.73
CA VAL A 22 -5.99 -2.35 0.47
C VAL A 22 -6.69 -2.85 1.73
N ALA A 23 -8.01 -2.63 1.84
CA ALA A 23 -8.80 -3.12 2.96
C ALA A 23 -8.68 -4.65 3.10
N GLU A 24 -8.88 -5.37 2.01
CA GLU A 24 -8.88 -6.84 1.99
C GLU A 24 -7.47 -7.42 2.17
N HIS A 25 -6.51 -7.01 1.33
CA HIS A 25 -5.21 -7.70 1.25
C HIS A 25 -4.14 -7.16 2.20
N VAL A 26 -4.30 -5.94 2.71
CA VAL A 26 -3.30 -5.31 3.58
C VAL A 26 -3.82 -5.24 5.01
N MET A 27 -5.05 -4.76 5.19
CA MET A 27 -5.60 -4.49 6.51
C MET A 27 -6.43 -5.65 7.09
N GLY A 28 -6.63 -6.74 6.35
CA GLY A 28 -7.45 -7.89 6.79
C GLY A 28 -8.92 -7.52 7.05
N TRP A 29 -9.39 -6.42 6.48
CA TRP A 29 -10.73 -5.92 6.70
C TRP A 29 -11.72 -6.76 5.92
N GLN A 30 -12.67 -7.35 6.65
CA GLN A 30 -13.79 -8.08 6.08
C GLN A 30 -15.08 -7.30 6.33
N PRO A 31 -15.86 -6.94 5.29
CA PRO A 31 -17.16 -6.32 5.48
C PRO A 31 -18.09 -7.27 6.23
N ASP A 32 -18.92 -6.72 7.11
CA ASP A 32 -20.03 -7.49 7.70
C ASP A 32 -20.96 -7.93 6.56
N PRO A 33 -21.24 -9.24 6.40
CA PRO A 33 -22.11 -9.74 5.34
C PRO A 33 -23.56 -9.25 5.48
N LEU A 34 -23.98 -8.81 6.67
CA LEU A 34 -25.32 -8.28 6.94
C LEU A 34 -25.39 -6.76 6.76
N ASP A 35 -24.25 -6.06 6.85
CA ASP A 35 -24.14 -4.62 6.62
C ASP A 35 -22.82 -4.29 5.90
N PRO A 36 -22.77 -4.40 4.56
CA PRO A 36 -21.56 -4.18 3.80
C PRO A 36 -21.26 -2.68 3.74
N ALA A 37 -20.58 -2.18 4.77
CA ALA A 37 -20.01 -0.85 4.77
C ALA A 37 -19.01 -0.71 3.62
N PRO A 38 -18.88 0.46 2.97
CA PRO A 38 -17.83 0.67 1.99
C PRO A 38 -16.46 0.62 2.68
N ALA A 39 -15.46 0.08 1.97
CA ALA A 39 -14.07 0.10 2.44
C ALA A 39 -13.62 1.54 2.78
N PRO A 40 -12.80 1.72 3.85
CA PRO A 40 -12.21 3.01 4.16
C PRO A 40 -11.39 3.58 2.98
N ARG A 41 -11.32 4.90 2.87
CA ARG A 41 -10.74 5.61 1.71
C ARG A 41 -9.21 5.70 1.76
N TYR A 42 -8.52 4.55 1.86
CA TYR A 42 -7.07 4.45 2.01
C TYR A 42 -6.26 5.17 0.91
N SER A 43 -6.77 5.26 -0.31
CA SER A 43 -6.10 5.91 -1.44
C SER A 43 -6.38 7.43 -1.56
N ALA A 44 -7.21 8.00 -0.67
CA ALA A 44 -7.61 9.41 -0.73
C ALA A 44 -7.53 10.14 0.62
N ASP A 45 -7.33 9.44 1.74
CA ASP A 45 -7.21 10.00 3.08
C ASP A 45 -5.81 9.75 3.64
N ASP A 46 -5.06 10.82 3.89
CA ASP A 46 -3.66 10.73 4.36
C ASP A 46 -3.53 10.15 5.78
N ALA A 47 -4.55 10.28 6.62
CA ALA A 47 -4.55 9.72 7.97
C ALA A 47 -4.76 8.19 7.92
N LEU A 48 -5.65 7.72 7.04
CA LEU A 48 -5.80 6.28 6.78
C LEU A 48 -4.56 5.71 6.09
N ALA A 49 -3.95 6.45 5.16
CA ALA A 49 -2.69 6.03 4.54
C ALA A 49 -1.55 5.91 5.57
N ALA A 50 -1.46 6.82 6.54
CA ALA A 50 -0.47 6.71 7.62
C ALA A 50 -0.66 5.42 8.43
N GLN A 51 -1.91 5.04 8.75
CA GLN A 51 -2.20 3.77 9.44
C GLN A 51 -1.75 2.55 8.63
N VAL A 52 -1.90 2.59 7.31
CA VAL A 52 -1.41 1.52 6.41
C VAL A 52 0.12 1.41 6.48
N LEU A 53 0.85 2.53 6.48
CA LEU A 53 2.31 2.49 6.64
C LEU A 53 2.75 2.02 8.01
N ASP A 54 2.09 2.48 9.08
CA ASP A 54 2.39 2.03 10.45
C ASP A 54 2.17 0.52 10.62
N HIS A 55 1.17 -0.04 9.92
CA HIS A 55 0.95 -1.47 9.84
C HIS A 55 2.12 -2.19 9.14
N LEU A 56 2.51 -1.71 7.95
CA LEU A 56 3.56 -2.33 7.13
C LEU A 56 4.97 -2.17 7.69
N ALA A 57 5.26 -1.07 8.40
CA ALA A 57 6.58 -0.76 8.95
C ALA A 57 7.13 -1.87 9.86
N LYS A 58 6.25 -2.65 10.50
CA LYS A 58 6.62 -3.78 11.36
C LYS A 58 7.22 -4.96 10.60
N PHE A 59 6.94 -5.05 9.30
CA PHE A 59 7.40 -6.10 8.40
C PHE A 59 8.59 -5.66 7.54
N VAL A 60 8.98 -4.39 7.60
CA VAL A 60 10.15 -3.89 6.88
C VAL A 60 11.41 -4.50 7.52
N PRO A 61 12.30 -5.15 6.74
CA PRO A 61 13.53 -5.71 7.27
C PRO A 61 14.39 -4.65 7.96
N ALA A 62 15.10 -5.04 9.03
CA ALA A 62 15.95 -4.12 9.78
C ALA A 62 17.10 -3.51 8.94
N THR A 63 17.50 -4.20 7.87
CA THR A 63 18.51 -3.73 6.90
C THR A 63 17.96 -2.71 5.92
N SER A 64 16.65 -2.46 5.92
CA SER A 64 15.99 -1.56 4.97
C SER A 64 15.51 -0.26 5.62
N VAL A 65 15.07 0.68 4.79
CA VAL A 65 14.41 1.92 5.18
C VAL A 65 13.14 2.02 4.36
N LEU A 66 12.02 2.28 5.03
CA LEU A 66 10.80 2.77 4.41
C LEU A 66 10.86 4.30 4.36
N ASP A 67 10.75 4.87 3.17
CA ASP A 67 10.81 6.31 2.95
C ASP A 67 9.59 6.83 2.17
N GLU A 68 9.20 8.05 2.48
CA GLU A 68 8.11 8.79 1.83
C GLU A 68 8.63 10.15 1.38
N ARG A 69 8.45 10.49 0.10
CA ARG A 69 8.92 11.78 -0.43
C ARG A 69 7.97 12.40 -1.45
N PRO A 70 7.70 13.71 -1.34
CA PRO A 70 6.96 14.43 -2.36
C PRO A 70 7.77 14.51 -3.66
N LEU A 71 7.07 14.39 -4.79
CA LEU A 71 7.62 14.62 -6.13
C LEU A 71 6.99 15.88 -6.73
N ARG A 72 7.55 16.38 -7.84
CA ARG A 72 6.96 17.50 -8.59
C ARG A 72 5.50 17.22 -8.97
N ASP A 73 5.23 16.01 -9.44
CA ASP A 73 3.92 15.56 -9.92
C ASP A 73 3.48 14.30 -9.15
N GLY A 74 3.36 14.42 -7.83
CA GLY A 74 2.79 13.37 -6.97
C GLY A 74 3.62 13.07 -5.73
N HIS A 75 3.61 11.80 -5.34
CA HIS A 75 4.29 11.31 -4.16
C HIS A 75 4.89 9.94 -4.43
N ARG A 76 6.02 9.65 -3.78
CA ARG A 76 6.73 8.38 -3.88
C ARG A 76 6.87 7.76 -2.50
N VAL A 77 6.69 6.45 -2.45
CA VAL A 77 6.96 5.62 -1.28
C VAL A 77 7.83 4.46 -1.73
N ASP A 78 8.89 4.18 -0.99
CA ASP A 78 9.76 3.04 -1.30
C ASP A 78 10.36 2.38 -0.08
N VAL A 79 10.80 1.14 -0.27
CA VAL A 79 11.69 0.44 0.65
C VAL A 79 13.03 0.25 -0.02
N THR A 80 14.07 0.79 0.62
CA THR A 80 15.44 0.74 0.13
C THR A 80 16.32 -0.05 1.09
N ASP A 81 17.13 -0.97 0.57
CA ASP A 81 18.14 -1.67 1.34
C ASP A 81 19.32 -0.75 1.68
N ARG A 82 19.69 -0.64 2.96
CA ARG A 82 20.70 0.33 3.44
C ARG A 82 22.11 0.00 2.97
N GLU A 83 22.45 -1.28 2.87
CA GLU A 83 23.81 -1.69 2.56
C GLU A 83 24.10 -1.50 1.07
N SER A 84 23.20 -1.98 0.21
CA SER A 84 23.36 -1.92 -1.24
C SER A 84 22.84 -0.63 -1.87
N GLN A 85 22.06 0.17 -1.13
CA GLN A 85 21.32 1.34 -1.65
C GLN A 85 20.34 0.96 -2.79
N THR A 86 19.92 -0.31 -2.84
CA THR A 86 18.98 -0.80 -3.86
C THR A 86 17.55 -0.59 -3.41
N ILE A 87 16.72 -0.03 -4.30
CA ILE A 87 15.28 0.06 -4.08
C ILE A 87 14.67 -1.32 -4.31
N LEU A 88 14.04 -1.88 -3.27
CA LEU A 88 13.42 -3.19 -3.31
C LEU A 88 11.99 -3.12 -3.85
N ILE A 89 11.23 -2.13 -3.36
CA ILE A 89 9.83 -1.90 -3.72
C ILE A 89 9.61 -0.40 -3.84
N GLU A 90 8.96 0.03 -4.91
CA GLU A 90 8.66 1.44 -5.17
C GLU A 90 7.24 1.59 -5.67
N ALA A 91 6.54 2.61 -5.19
CA ALA A 91 5.33 3.10 -5.82
C ALA A 91 5.31 4.62 -5.92
N VAL A 92 4.74 5.09 -7.02
CA VAL A 92 4.43 6.50 -7.24
C VAL A 92 2.92 6.64 -7.43
N GLY A 93 2.35 7.68 -6.81
CA GLY A 93 0.95 8.04 -6.93
C GLY A 93 0.75 9.55 -7.09
N PRO A 94 -0.42 10.00 -7.58
CA PRO A 94 -0.73 11.42 -7.76
C PRO A 94 -0.90 12.19 -6.44
N SER A 95 -1.04 11.48 -5.31
CA SER A 95 -1.10 12.01 -3.95
C SER A 95 -0.34 11.07 -3.00
N ARG A 96 -0.09 11.51 -1.77
CA ARG A 96 0.53 10.68 -0.73
C ARG A 96 -0.31 9.42 -0.48
N ALA A 97 -1.60 9.57 -0.14
CA ALA A 97 -2.49 8.43 0.06
C ALA A 97 -2.53 7.44 -1.12
N ALA A 98 -2.55 7.93 -2.36
CA ALA A 98 -2.53 7.06 -3.53
C ALA A 98 -1.21 6.30 -3.70
N ALA A 99 -0.07 6.95 -3.42
CA ALA A 99 1.24 6.32 -3.48
C ALA A 99 1.38 5.24 -2.40
N VAL A 100 0.94 5.54 -1.18
CA VAL A 100 0.91 4.60 -0.05
C VAL A 100 0.02 3.40 -0.35
N ALA A 101 -1.21 3.61 -0.81
CA ALA A 101 -2.14 2.52 -1.13
C ALA A 101 -1.57 1.57 -2.20
N ARG A 102 -0.93 2.12 -3.23
CA ARG A 102 -0.26 1.31 -4.27
C ARG A 102 0.98 0.60 -3.73
N PHE A 103 1.81 1.29 -2.96
CA PHE A 103 2.98 0.70 -2.30
C PHE A 103 2.57 -0.47 -1.42
N ALA A 104 1.52 -0.31 -0.63
CA ALA A 104 1.04 -1.33 0.29
C ALA A 104 0.66 -2.63 -0.42
N LEU A 105 -0.05 -2.54 -1.56
CA LEU A 105 -0.41 -3.68 -2.38
C LEU A 105 0.82 -4.37 -2.99
N LEU A 106 1.81 -3.60 -3.46
CA LEU A 106 3.07 -4.16 -3.96
C LEU A 106 3.88 -4.80 -2.82
N PHE A 107 3.86 -4.19 -1.63
CA PHE A 107 4.57 -4.70 -0.47
C PHE A 107 4.05 -6.08 -0.05
N VAL A 108 2.73 -6.24 0.14
CA VAL A 108 2.15 -7.53 0.51
C VAL A 108 2.28 -8.60 -0.58
N LEU A 109 2.39 -8.19 -1.86
CA LEU A 109 2.70 -9.10 -2.96
C LEU A 109 4.09 -9.74 -2.79
N HIS A 110 5.07 -8.98 -2.30
CA HIS A 110 6.43 -9.46 -2.04
C HIS A 110 6.61 -10.05 -0.63
N HIS A 111 5.75 -9.66 0.31
CA HIS A 111 5.75 -10.05 1.72
C HIS A 111 4.34 -10.51 2.15
N PRO A 112 3.89 -11.73 1.76
CA PRO A 112 2.54 -12.20 2.05
C PRO A 112 2.18 -12.21 3.54
N GLU A 113 3.16 -12.35 4.42
CA GLU A 113 3.01 -12.28 5.88
C GLU A 113 2.60 -10.91 6.42
N ALA A 114 2.77 -9.85 5.63
CA ALA A 114 2.33 -8.49 5.95
C ALA A 114 0.85 -8.27 5.61
N GLY A 115 0.23 -9.19 4.86
CA GLY A 115 -1.20 -9.19 4.60
C GLY A 115 -2.00 -9.60 5.84
N GLY A 116 -3.06 -8.84 6.13
CA GLY A 116 -3.97 -9.07 7.24
C GLY A 116 -5.07 -10.09 6.96
#